data_AF-A0A0B6Y1Q0-F1
#
_entry.id   AF-A0A0B6Y1Q0-F1
#
_cell.length_a   1.000
_cell.length_b   1.000
_cell.length_c   1.000
_cell.angle_alpha   90.00
_cell.angle_beta   90.00
_cell.angle_gamma   90.00
#
_symmetry.space_group_name_H-M   'P 1'
#
loop_
_entity.id
_entity.type
_entity.pdbx_description
1 polymer ?
#
loop_
_entity_poly.entity_id
_entity_poly.type
_entity_poly.pdbx_seq_one_letter_code
_entity_poly.pdbx_strand_id
1 'polypeptide(L)'
;EEHMIKTQRNNFELELRTYSGDDPFSVWDSYIKWNEQYFPKGGHDGQLLKLLERCLREFQADERYTNDSRFIHIWIKFACLTEDPVIIFSYMFDNGIGVNVAAFYVEWALSLERKGDNSR
;
A
#
# COMPACT_ATOMS: atom_id res chain seq x y z
N GLU A 1 3.34 -13.26 23.19
CA GLU A 1 3.22 -12.98 21.74
C GLU A 1 2.44 -11.69 21.46
N GLU A 2 1.19 -11.59 21.90
CA GLU A 2 0.34 -10.39 21.72
C GLU A 2 0.95 -9.09 22.28
N HIS A 3 1.58 -9.14 23.47
CA HIS A 3 2.29 -7.99 24.04
C HIS A 3 3.44 -7.50 23.16
N MET A 4 4.19 -8.42 22.53
CA MET A 4 5.32 -8.03 21.66
C MET A 4 4.83 -7.38 20.39
N ILE A 5 3.75 -7.89 19.80
CA ILE A 5 3.09 -7.31 18.63
C ILE A 5 2.60 -5.89 18.94
N LYS A 6 1.95 -5.70 20.10
CA LYS A 6 1.48 -4.38 20.54
C LYS A 6 2.63 -3.40 20.77
N THR A 7 3.70 -3.83 21.42
CA THR A 7 4.90 -3.00 21.61
C THR A 7 5.53 -2.60 20.28
N GLN A 8 5.66 -3.54 19.34
CA GLN A 8 6.26 -3.25 18.04
C GLN A 8 5.42 -2.25 17.24
N ARG A 9 4.09 -2.34 17.27
CA ARG A 9 3.20 -1.32 16.67
C ARG A 9 3.40 0.06 17.29
N ASN A 10 3.48 0.13 18.62
CA ASN A 10 3.70 1.39 19.31
C ASN A 10 5.05 2.02 18.93
N ASN A 11 6.09 1.20 18.70
CA ASN A 11 7.39 1.68 18.23
C ASN A 11 7.28 2.29 16.82
N PHE A 12 6.59 1.62 15.88
CA PHE A 12 6.35 2.19 14.56
C PHE A 12 5.54 3.49 14.62
N GLU A 13 4.46 3.54 15.41
CA GLU A 13 3.66 4.76 15.55
C GLU A 13 4.43 5.91 16.22
N LEU A 14 5.39 5.61 17.10
CA LEU A 14 6.30 6.61 17.65
C LEU A 14 7.28 7.10 16.58
N GLU A 15 7.90 6.18 15.85
CA GLU A 15 8.85 6.50 14.79
C GLU A 15 8.20 7.37 13.72
N LEU A 16 6.98 7.03 13.27
CA LEU A 16 6.20 7.86 12.33
C LEU A 16 6.00 9.31 12.78
N ARG A 17 5.97 9.58 14.10
CA ARG A 17 5.78 10.93 14.65
C ARG A 17 7.09 11.67 14.88
N THR A 18 8.17 10.95 15.14
CA THR A 18 9.46 11.53 15.54
C THR A 18 10.51 11.50 14.44
N TYR A 19 10.25 10.78 13.33
CA TYR A 19 11.19 10.64 12.24
C TYR A 19 11.46 12.00 11.57
N SER A 20 12.74 12.31 11.38
CA SER A 20 13.23 13.59 10.85
C SER A 20 14.27 13.41 9.74
N GLY A 21 14.37 12.21 9.16
CA GLY A 21 15.25 11.94 8.03
C GLY A 21 14.63 12.32 6.67
N ASP A 22 15.40 12.10 5.60
CA ASP A 22 15.03 12.54 4.25
C ASP A 22 13.99 11.65 3.55
N ASP A 23 13.85 10.39 4.00
CA ASP A 23 12.90 9.39 3.47
C ASP A 23 11.87 8.97 4.53
N PRO A 24 10.86 9.82 4.83
CA PRO A 24 9.79 9.48 5.77
C PRO A 24 8.95 8.27 5.32
N PHE A 25 8.96 7.92 4.03
CA PHE A 25 8.23 6.75 3.52
C PHE A 25 8.86 5.42 3.97
N SER A 26 10.17 5.39 4.24
CA SER A 26 10.88 4.20 4.71
C SER A 26 10.29 3.56 5.97
N VAL A 27 9.78 4.39 6.90
CA VAL A 27 9.15 3.93 8.14
C VAL A 27 7.81 3.25 7.83
N TRP A 28 7.03 3.80 6.90
CA TRP A 28 5.78 3.22 6.45
C TRP A 28 5.98 1.90 5.72
N ASP A 29 6.94 1.83 4.80
CA ASP A 29 7.29 0.60 4.08
C ASP A 29 7.68 -0.52 5.07
N SER A 30 8.49 -0.18 6.07
CA SER A 30 8.89 -1.10 7.14
C SER A 30 7.71 -1.56 7.99
N TYR A 31 6.81 -0.64 8.36
CA TYR A 31 5.64 -0.96 9.16
C TYR A 31 4.65 -1.86 8.42
N ILE A 32 4.41 -1.59 7.14
CA ILE A 32 3.51 -2.41 6.30
C ILE A 32 4.10 -3.81 6.13
N LYS A 33 5.39 -3.93 5.77
CA LYS A 33 6.07 -5.24 5.66
C LYS A 33 6.01 -6.05 6.95
N TRP A 34 6.25 -5.39 8.09
CA TRP A 34 6.12 -6.04 9.40
C TRP A 34 4.69 -6.53 9.63
N ASN A 35 3.67 -5.72 9.30
CA ASN A 35 2.28 -6.13 9.46
C ASN A 35 1.94 -7.35 8.59
N GLU A 36 2.44 -7.43 7.36
CA GLU A 36 2.24 -8.58 6.48
C GLU A 36 2.91 -9.86 6.99
N GLN A 37 4.12 -9.74 7.54
CA GLN A 37 4.86 -10.88 8.11
C GLN A 37 4.17 -11.48 9.33
N TYR A 38 3.62 -10.64 10.21
CA TYR A 38 2.95 -11.09 11.43
C TYR A 38 1.48 -11.44 11.21
N PHE A 39 0.87 -10.92 10.15
CA PHE A 39 -0.54 -11.14 9.84
C PHE A 39 -0.74 -11.56 8.38
N PRO A 40 -0.31 -12.78 7.98
CA PRO A 40 -0.35 -13.23 6.59
C PRO A 40 -1.77 -13.37 6.02
N LYS A 41 -2.81 -13.39 6.88
CA LYS A 41 -4.23 -13.34 6.47
C LYS A 41 -4.82 -11.92 6.46
N GLY A 42 -3.99 -10.88 6.48
CA GLY A 42 -4.42 -9.47 6.56
C GLY A 42 -4.79 -8.99 7.98
N GLY A 43 -4.60 -9.85 8.99
CA GLY A 43 -4.95 -9.59 10.39
C GLY A 43 -6.44 -9.73 10.64
N HIS A 44 -6.88 -9.29 11.83
CA HIS A 44 -8.30 -9.15 12.16
C HIS A 44 -8.79 -7.75 11.74
N ASP A 45 -10.03 -7.65 11.25
CA ASP A 45 -10.78 -6.39 11.08
C ASP A 45 -10.19 -5.33 10.11
N GLY A 46 -9.57 -5.76 9.00
CA GLY A 46 -9.12 -4.85 7.94
C GLY A 46 -8.01 -3.89 8.38
N GLN A 47 -7.21 -4.27 9.37
CA GLN A 47 -6.12 -3.45 9.90
C GLN A 47 -5.08 -3.10 8.83
N LEU A 48 -4.74 -4.05 7.96
CA LEU A 48 -3.84 -3.77 6.83
C LEU A 48 -4.44 -2.72 5.90
N LEU A 49 -5.71 -2.84 5.52
CA LEU A 49 -6.37 -1.88 4.64
C LEU A 49 -6.33 -0.46 5.23
N LYS A 50 -6.67 -0.31 6.52
CA LYS A 50 -6.59 0.98 7.23
C LYS A 50 -5.18 1.54 7.27
N LEU A 51 -4.16 0.69 7.42
CA LEU A 51 -2.77 1.11 7.41
C LEU A 51 -2.34 1.60 6.01
N LEU A 52 -2.75 0.89 4.96
CA LEU A 52 -2.51 1.29 3.58
C LEU A 52 -3.21 2.62 3.26
N GLU A 53 -4.47 2.79 3.63
CA GLU A 53 -5.22 4.04 3.44
C GLU A 53 -4.54 5.25 4.12
N ARG A 54 -4.04 5.06 5.34
CA ARG A 54 -3.28 6.12 6.04
C ARG A 54 -2.00 6.46 5.29
N CYS A 55 -1.25 5.46 4.84
CA CYS A 55 -0.03 5.64 4.07
C CYS A 55 -0.29 6.39 2.75
N LEU A 56 -1.29 5.95 1.97
CA LEU A 56 -1.65 6.59 0.71
C LEU A 56 -2.07 8.04 0.91
N ARG A 57 -2.88 8.33 1.94
CA ARG A 57 -3.31 9.70 2.25
C ARG A 57 -2.14 10.63 2.58
N GLU A 58 -1.14 10.11 3.28
CA GLU A 58 0.05 10.88 3.68
C GLU A 58 0.92 11.24 2.47
N PHE A 59 1.13 10.30 1.53
CA PHE A 59 2.11 10.47 0.45
C PHE A 59 1.53 10.72 -0.95
N GLN A 60 0.22 10.61 -1.17
CA GLN A 60 -0.37 10.78 -2.52
C GLN A 60 -0.07 12.12 -3.18
N ALA A 61 0.16 13.18 -2.39
CA ALA A 61 0.46 14.53 -2.88
C ALA A 61 1.97 14.82 -2.97
N ASP A 62 2.81 13.88 -2.56
CA ASP A 62 4.27 14.04 -2.56
C ASP A 62 4.86 13.47 -3.85
N GLU A 63 5.20 14.36 -4.78
CA GLU A 63 5.72 14.02 -6.11
C GLU A 63 6.99 13.15 -6.07
N ARG A 64 7.74 13.19 -4.95
CA ARG A 64 8.94 12.36 -4.76
C ARG A 64 8.63 10.87 -4.84
N TYR A 65 7.41 10.47 -4.46
CA TYR A 65 7.01 9.06 -4.39
C TYR A 65 6.06 8.64 -5.51
N THR A 66 5.55 9.56 -6.34
CA THR A 66 4.59 9.28 -7.41
C THR A 66 5.01 8.15 -8.35
N ASN A 67 6.32 7.93 -8.53
CA ASN A 67 6.87 6.81 -9.30
C ASN A 67 7.92 5.99 -8.50
N ASP A 68 7.95 6.12 -7.17
CA ASP A 68 8.78 5.26 -6.31
C ASP A 68 8.16 3.86 -6.28
N SER A 69 8.95 2.85 -6.68
CA SER A 69 8.50 1.46 -6.74
C SER A 69 7.85 0.97 -5.45
N ARG A 70 8.36 1.36 -4.28
CA ARG A 70 7.82 0.95 -2.98
C ARG A 70 6.41 1.52 -2.78
N PHE A 71 6.21 2.80 -3.09
CA PHE A 71 4.90 3.43 -3.01
C PHE A 71 3.90 2.81 -3.99
N ILE A 72 4.35 2.48 -5.20
CA ILE A 72 3.50 1.81 -6.19
C ILE A 72 3.08 0.41 -5.74
N HIS A 73 3.95 -0.32 -5.03
CA HIS A 73 3.55 -1.60 -4.44
C HIS A 73 2.49 -1.45 -3.34
N ILE A 74 2.50 -0.33 -2.59
CA ILE A 74 1.43 0.00 -1.64
C ILE A 74 0.11 0.28 -2.35
N TRP A 75 0.14 1.07 -3.44
CA TRP A 75 -1.04 1.33 -4.28
C TRP A 75 -1.63 0.05 -4.88
N ILE A 76 -0.78 -0.80 -5.48
CA ILE A 76 -1.18 -2.11 -6.03
C ILE A 76 -1.85 -2.95 -4.94
N LYS A 77 -1.22 -3.03 -3.76
CA LYS A 77 -1.75 -3.81 -2.64
C LYS A 77 -3.10 -3.28 -2.18
N PHE A 78 -3.24 -1.96 -2.08
CA PHE A 78 -4.51 -1.32 -1.76
C PHE A 78 -5.58 -1.66 -2.82
N ALA A 79 -5.27 -1.49 -4.11
CA ALA A 79 -6.17 -1.82 -5.21
C ALA A 79 -6.69 -3.26 -5.12
N CYS A 80 -5.80 -4.24 -4.92
CA CYS A 80 -6.15 -5.65 -4.80
C CYS A 80 -7.00 -6.01 -3.57
N LEU A 81 -7.10 -5.13 -2.58
CA LEU A 81 -7.98 -5.31 -1.40
C LEU A 81 -9.34 -4.62 -1.56
N THR A 82 -9.55 -3.85 -2.63
CA THR A 82 -10.84 -3.21 -2.94
C THR A 82 -11.75 -4.11 -3.77
N GLU A 83 -13.04 -3.77 -3.82
CA GLU A 83 -14.04 -4.52 -4.60
C GLU A 83 -13.81 -4.43 -6.12
N ASP A 84 -13.34 -3.29 -6.62
CA ASP A 84 -13.03 -3.09 -8.04
C ASP A 84 -11.63 -2.48 -8.22
N PRO A 85 -10.57 -3.32 -8.23
CA PRO A 85 -9.19 -2.87 -8.41
C PRO A 85 -8.99 -2.04 -9.68
N VAL A 86 -9.78 -2.31 -10.73
CA VAL A 86 -9.66 -1.61 -12.03
C VAL A 86 -9.96 -0.12 -11.87
N ILE A 87 -10.90 0.27 -11.00
CA ILE A 87 -11.18 1.69 -10.73
C ILE A 87 -9.95 2.37 -10.12
N ILE A 88 -9.27 1.69 -9.20
CA ILE A 88 -8.06 2.22 -8.55
C ILE A 88 -6.91 2.35 -9.55
N PHE A 89 -6.69 1.34 -10.40
CA PHE A 89 -5.64 1.41 -11.42
C PHE A 89 -5.90 2.51 -12.46
N SER A 90 -7.16 2.72 -12.87
CA SER A 90 -7.52 3.85 -13.73
C SER A 90 -7.23 5.19 -13.05
N TYR A 91 -7.60 5.34 -11.76
CA TYR A 91 -7.27 6.55 -10.99
C TYR A 91 -5.75 6.80 -10.94
N MET A 92 -4.96 5.75 -10.69
CA MET A 92 -3.50 5.88 -10.68
C MET A 92 -2.97 6.37 -12.03
N PHE A 93 -3.45 5.79 -13.13
CA PHE A 93 -3.05 6.19 -14.47
C PHE A 93 -3.40 7.65 -14.78
N ASP A 94 -4.65 8.05 -14.50
CA ASP A 94 -5.16 9.41 -14.77
C ASP A 94 -4.40 10.48 -13.98
N ASN A 95 -3.83 10.12 -12.82
CA ASN A 95 -3.05 11.01 -11.96
C ASN A 95 -1.53 10.83 -12.14
N GLY A 96 -1.07 10.04 -13.11
CA GLY A 96 0.36 9.83 -13.36
C GLY A 96 1.09 9.04 -12.27
N ILE A 97 0.36 8.33 -11.41
CA ILE A 97 0.90 7.52 -10.31
C ILE A 97 1.38 6.17 -10.86
N GLY A 98 2.67 5.91 -10.76
CA GLY A 98 3.27 4.61 -11.12
C GLY A 98 3.39 4.34 -12.61
N VAL A 99 3.18 5.36 -13.46
CA VAL A 99 3.29 5.25 -14.93
C VAL A 99 4.69 4.89 -15.40
N ASN A 100 5.72 5.06 -14.56
CA ASN A 100 7.09 4.63 -14.86
C ASN A 100 7.45 3.28 -14.22
N VAL A 101 6.51 2.57 -13.62
CA VAL A 101 6.75 1.32 -12.88
C VAL A 101 6.08 0.14 -13.59
N ALA A 102 6.88 -0.80 -14.09
CA ALA A 102 6.37 -1.94 -14.86
C ALA A 102 5.35 -2.80 -14.09
N ALA A 103 5.57 -3.00 -12.77
CA ALA A 103 4.67 -3.78 -11.91
C ALA A 103 3.23 -3.23 -11.88
N PHE A 104 3.05 -1.91 -12.03
CA PHE A 104 1.73 -1.29 -12.11
C PHE A 104 0.94 -1.81 -13.31
N TYR A 105 1.54 -1.81 -14.51
CA TYR A 105 0.87 -2.29 -15.72
C TYR A 105 0.59 -3.79 -15.70
N VAL A 106 1.49 -4.59 -15.12
CA VAL A 106 1.30 -6.03 -14.96
C VAL A 106 0.05 -6.31 -14.11
N GLU A 107 -0.04 -5.69 -12.94
CA GLU A 107 -1.17 -5.91 -12.02
C GLU A 107 -2.49 -5.34 -12.54
N TRP A 108 -2.43 -4.23 -13.28
CA TRP A 108 -3.61 -3.69 -13.95
C TRP A 108 -4.14 -4.65 -15.03
N ALA A 109 -3.26 -5.18 -15.89
CA ALA A 109 -3.63 -6.15 -16.91
C ALA A 109 -4.25 -7.43 -16.30
N LEU A 110 -3.63 -7.98 -15.24
CA LEU A 110 -4.15 -9.13 -14.51
C LEU A 110 -5.53 -8.85 -13.89
N SER A 111 -5.76 -7.62 -13.41
CA SER A 111 -7.04 -7.21 -12.84
C SER A 111 -8.15 -7.10 -13.89
N LEU A 112 -7.82 -6.62 -15.10
CA LEU A 112 -8.74 -6.59 -16.23
C LEU A 112 -9.11 -8.00 -16.69
N GLU A 113 -8.14 -8.91 -16.77
CA GLU A 113 -8.37 -10.32 -17.12
C GLU A 113 -9.35 -10.98 -16.13
N ARG A 114 -9.10 -10.85 -14.82
CA ARG A 114 -9.99 -11.38 -13.77
C ARG A 114 -11.41 -10.82 -13.86
N LYS A 115 -11.56 -9.53 -14.18
CA LYS A 115 -12.87 -8.89 -14.36
C LYS A 115 -13.61 -9.43 -15.58
N GLY A 116 -12.89 -9.67 -16.68
CA GLY A 116 -13.44 -10.28 -17.89
C GLY A 116 -13.89 -11.72 -17.66
N ASP A 117 -13.13 -12.52 -16.93
CA ASP A 117 -13.48 -13.91 -16.63
C ASP A 117 -14.70 -14.04 -15.71
N ASN A 118 -14.87 -13.15 -14.73
CA ASN A 118 -16.06 -13.10 -13.87
C ASN A 118 -17.35 -12.69 -14.61
N SER A 119 -17.24 -12.20 -15.85
CA SER A 119 -18.38 -11.76 -16.68
C SER A 119 -18.81 -12.80 -17.72
N ARG A 120 -18.16 -13.96 -17.78
CA ARG A 120 -18.48 -15.09 -18.65
C ARG A 120 -19.36 -16.12 -17.95
#